data_AF-A0A7C5URI4-F1
#
_entry.id   AF-A0A7C5URI4-F1
#
_cell.length_a   1.000
_cell.length_b   1.000
_cell.length_c   1.000
_cell.angle_alpha   90.00
_cell.angle_beta   90.00
_cell.angle_gamma   90.00
#
_symmetry.space_group_name_H-M   'P 1'
#
loop_
_entity.id
_entity.type
_entity.pdbx_description
1 polymer ?
#
loop_
_entity_poly.entity_id
_entity_poly.type
_entity_poly.pdbx_seq_one_letter_code
_entity_poly.pdbx_strand_id
1 'polypeptide(L)'
;MAERAERPDIVILENRQTIAAILADLLEEAGYRTHLTSDPEQAQAILPQCLPALLLADLGMIRPEQRPPWEELRRAAEALEVPLLLFSCSPLDEGEGLLVLRSPADFATIVQRVEEEWHRKQPPLGMTLVEMGVLSREEVETLLSIQRELAHIGRRYSLGDLLVRLDIADPETVERALQSRQ
;
A
#
# COMPACT_ATOMS: atom_id res chain seq x y z
N MET A 1 -19.67 18.88 -7.79
CA MET A 1 -18.88 18.23 -8.85
C MET A 1 -17.73 17.57 -8.14
N ALA A 2 -17.80 16.25 -7.90
CA ALA A 2 -16.77 15.53 -7.16
C ALA A 2 -15.49 15.49 -8.01
N GLU A 3 -14.40 16.07 -7.51
CA GLU A 3 -13.07 15.86 -8.06
C GLU A 3 -12.82 14.35 -8.10
N ARG A 4 -12.43 13.84 -9.27
CA ARG A 4 -11.99 12.45 -9.43
C ARG A 4 -10.80 12.26 -8.48
N ALA A 5 -10.99 11.54 -7.38
CA ALA A 5 -9.88 11.09 -6.54
C ALA A 5 -8.86 10.41 -7.46
N GLU A 6 -7.64 10.92 -7.50
CA GLU A 6 -6.58 10.35 -8.31
C GLU A 6 -6.26 8.96 -7.78
N ARG A 7 -6.39 7.96 -8.66
CA ARG A 7 -6.10 6.57 -8.32
C ARG A 7 -4.60 6.41 -8.07
N PRO A 8 -4.17 5.83 -6.93
CA PRO A 8 -2.75 5.69 -6.63
C PRO A 8 -2.04 4.85 -7.69
N ASP A 9 -0.82 5.26 -8.07
CA ASP A 9 -0.03 4.59 -9.09
C ASP A 9 0.76 3.41 -8.50
N ILE A 10 0.76 2.27 -9.18
CA ILE A 10 1.56 1.09 -8.86
C ILE A 10 2.47 0.81 -10.05
N VAL A 11 3.77 0.67 -9.82
CA VAL A 11 4.71 0.25 -10.87
C VAL A 11 4.90 -1.26 -10.75
N ILE A 12 4.74 -1.99 -11.85
CA ILE A 12 4.90 -3.45 -11.92
C ILE A 12 6.08 -3.79 -12.81
N LEU A 13 7.08 -4.45 -12.23
CA LEU A 13 8.27 -4.97 -12.92
C LEU A 13 8.10 -6.48 -13.17
N GLU A 14 7.70 -6.85 -14.39
CA GLU A 14 7.41 -8.23 -14.81
C GLU A 14 7.71 -8.40 -16.31
N ASN A 15 8.38 -9.50 -16.70
CA ASN A 15 8.78 -9.76 -18.10
C ASN A 15 7.83 -10.73 -18.83
N ARG A 16 6.98 -11.44 -18.10
CA ARG A 16 5.94 -12.32 -18.64
C ARG A 16 4.64 -11.54 -18.80
N GLN A 17 4.33 -11.17 -20.05
CA GLN A 17 3.15 -10.39 -20.41
C GLN A 17 1.84 -10.90 -19.79
N THR A 18 1.64 -12.23 -19.73
CA THR A 18 0.43 -12.81 -19.12
C THR A 18 0.32 -12.50 -17.63
N ILE A 19 1.42 -12.58 -16.87
CA ILE A 19 1.41 -12.29 -15.43
C ILE A 19 1.23 -10.80 -15.21
N ALA A 20 1.96 -9.98 -15.97
CA ALA A 20 1.85 -8.52 -15.91
C ALA A 20 0.41 -8.04 -16.17
N ALA A 21 -0.26 -8.61 -17.18
CA ALA A 21 -1.66 -8.29 -17.50
C ALA A 21 -2.62 -8.70 -16.37
N ILE A 22 -2.47 -9.90 -15.81
CA ILE A 22 -3.31 -10.36 -14.70
C ILE A 22 -3.14 -9.46 -13.47
N LEU A 23 -1.91 -9.09 -13.13
CA LEU A 23 -1.64 -8.19 -12.01
C LEU A 23 -2.21 -6.79 -12.25
N ALA A 24 -2.06 -6.26 -13.47
CA ALA A 24 -2.63 -4.98 -13.85
C ALA A 24 -4.15 -4.99 -13.69
N ASP A 25 -4.84 -5.97 -14.29
CA ASP A 25 -6.30 -6.08 -14.24
C ASP A 25 -6.81 -6.13 -12.79
N LEU A 26 -6.19 -6.96 -11.94
CA LEU A 26 -6.57 -7.09 -10.53
C LEU A 26 -6.37 -5.80 -9.72
N LEU A 27 -5.26 -5.11 -9.92
CA LEU A 27 -4.97 -3.86 -9.21
C LEU A 27 -5.84 -2.71 -9.73
N GLU A 28 -6.13 -2.66 -11.03
CA GLU A 28 -7.03 -1.67 -11.61
C GLU A 28 -8.48 -1.86 -11.16
N GLU A 29 -8.95 -3.11 -11.04
CA GLU A 29 -10.23 -3.45 -10.43
C GLU A 29 -10.30 -3.03 -8.96
N ALA A 30 -9.18 -3.15 -8.23
CA ALA A 30 -9.05 -2.68 -6.84
C ALA A 30 -8.93 -1.15 -6.71
N GLY A 31 -8.88 -0.41 -7.82
CA GLY A 31 -8.91 1.05 -7.82
C GLY A 31 -7.55 1.74 -7.98
N TYR A 32 -6.49 1.00 -8.30
CA TYR A 32 -5.16 1.56 -8.59
C TYR A 32 -5.02 1.95 -10.08
N ARG A 33 -3.97 2.73 -10.39
CA ARG A 33 -3.43 2.88 -11.75
C ARG A 33 -2.15 2.07 -11.85
N THR A 34 -1.92 1.40 -12.97
CA THR A 34 -0.73 0.53 -13.12
C THR A 34 0.19 1.01 -14.22
N HIS A 35 1.51 0.91 -13.97
CA HIS A 35 2.58 1.19 -14.93
C HIS A 35 3.40 -0.09 -15.10
N LEU A 36 3.26 -0.72 -16.26
CA LEU A 36 3.97 -1.96 -16.58
C LEU A 36 5.34 -1.67 -17.19
N THR A 37 6.37 -2.33 -16.69
CA THR A 37 7.71 -2.33 -17.28
C THR A 37 8.37 -3.69 -17.10
N SER A 38 9.25 -4.06 -18.03
CA SER A 38 10.09 -5.26 -17.91
C SER A 38 11.57 -4.91 -17.68
N ASP A 39 11.87 -3.62 -17.53
CA ASP A 39 13.23 -3.08 -17.44
C ASP A 39 13.40 -2.28 -16.14
N PRO A 40 14.34 -2.67 -15.25
CA PRO A 40 14.64 -1.94 -14.03
C PRO A 40 15.05 -0.48 -14.26
N GLU A 41 15.75 -0.17 -15.35
CA GLU A 41 16.18 1.20 -15.66
C GLU A 41 14.98 2.07 -16.03
N GLN A 42 14.06 1.52 -16.82
CA GLN A 42 12.79 2.19 -17.13
C GLN A 42 11.94 2.38 -15.86
N ALA A 43 11.87 1.37 -14.98
CA ALA A 43 11.18 1.50 -13.70
C ALA A 43 11.75 2.65 -12.87
N GLN A 44 13.09 2.75 -12.79
CA GLN A 44 13.79 3.81 -12.07
C GLN A 44 13.47 5.20 -12.62
N ALA A 45 13.35 5.34 -13.95
CA ALA A 45 12.95 6.59 -14.58
C ALA A 45 11.48 6.97 -14.29
N ILE A 46 10.59 5.99 -14.11
CA ILE A 46 9.17 6.20 -13.82
C ILE A 46 8.95 6.64 -12.37
N LEU A 47 9.69 6.09 -11.40
CA LEU A 47 9.50 6.37 -9.96
C LEU A 47 9.37 7.87 -9.63
N PRO A 48 10.27 8.78 -10.05
CA PRO A 48 10.15 10.20 -9.71
C PRO A 48 9.06 10.94 -10.50
N GLN A 49 8.51 10.35 -11.57
CA GLN A 49 7.50 11.00 -12.41
C GLN A 49 6.09 10.86 -11.86
N CYS A 50 5.78 9.71 -11.26
CA CYS A 50 4.46 9.42 -10.70
C CYS A 50 4.44 9.20 -9.18
N LEU A 51 5.60 9.08 -8.53
CA LEU A 51 5.72 8.78 -7.09
C LEU A 51 4.75 7.66 -6.67
N PRO A 52 4.95 6.44 -7.19
CA PRO A 52 3.98 5.38 -7.02
C PRO A 52 3.81 5.02 -5.55
N ALA A 53 2.58 4.61 -5.23
CA ALA A 53 2.21 4.06 -3.94
C ALA A 53 3.05 2.84 -3.55
N LEU A 54 3.48 2.06 -4.55
CA LEU A 54 4.27 0.85 -4.37
C LEU A 54 4.92 0.41 -5.69
N LEU A 55 6.09 -0.22 -5.58
CA LEU A 55 6.77 -0.95 -6.65
C LEU A 55 6.62 -2.45 -6.41
N LEU A 56 5.99 -3.15 -7.36
CA LEU A 56 5.79 -4.60 -7.34
C LEU A 56 6.78 -5.25 -8.32
N ALA A 57 7.63 -6.17 -7.87
CA ALA A 57 8.69 -6.73 -8.72
C ALA A 57 8.80 -8.26 -8.66
N ASP A 58 8.92 -8.90 -9.83
CA ASP A 58 9.19 -10.33 -9.95
C ASP A 58 10.67 -10.62 -9.67
N LEU A 59 10.95 -11.42 -8.64
CA LEU A 59 12.28 -11.94 -8.35
C LEU A 59 12.82 -12.81 -9.48
N GLY A 60 11.96 -13.47 -10.25
CA GLY A 60 12.35 -14.29 -11.40
C GLY A 60 13.11 -13.51 -12.47
N MET A 61 12.97 -12.18 -12.49
CA MET A 61 13.70 -11.29 -13.39
C MET A 61 15.10 -10.92 -12.93
N ILE A 62 15.40 -11.05 -11.63
CA ILE A 62 16.65 -10.56 -11.03
C ILE A 62 17.76 -11.61 -11.21
N ARG A 63 18.25 -11.70 -12.43
CA ARG A 63 19.41 -12.54 -12.79
C ARG A 63 20.72 -11.83 -12.43
N PRO A 64 21.86 -12.54 -12.35
CA PRO A 64 23.16 -11.93 -12.05
C PRO A 64 23.48 -10.69 -12.90
N GLU A 65 23.15 -10.72 -14.18
CA GLU A 65 23.30 -9.62 -15.14
C GLU A 65 22.39 -8.41 -14.86
N GLN A 66 21.24 -8.62 -14.20
CA GLN A 66 20.28 -7.58 -13.84
C GLN A 66 20.48 -7.04 -12.42
N ARG A 67 21.46 -7.57 -11.67
CA ARG A 67 21.73 -7.13 -10.29
C ARG A 67 22.12 -5.66 -10.19
N PRO A 68 23.01 -5.10 -11.02
CA PRO A 68 23.39 -3.70 -10.88
C PRO A 68 22.19 -2.74 -11.13
N PRO A 69 21.41 -2.88 -12.22
CA PRO A 69 20.20 -2.07 -12.41
C PRO A 69 19.16 -2.27 -11.29
N TRP A 70 19.02 -3.49 -10.78
CA TRP A 70 18.12 -3.78 -9.67
C TRP A 70 18.53 -3.07 -8.37
N GLU A 71 19.82 -3.07 -8.02
CA GLU A 71 20.32 -2.38 -6.82
C GLU A 71 20.18 -0.87 -6.92
N GLU A 72 20.28 -0.31 -8.13
CA GLU A 72 20.03 1.11 -8.39
C GLU A 72 18.54 1.45 -8.28
N LEU A 73 17.66 0.64 -8.86
CA LEU A 73 16.21 0.77 -8.71
C LEU A 73 15.79 0.71 -7.24
N ARG A 74 16.30 -0.28 -6.49
CA ARG A 74 16.00 -0.45 -5.06
C ARG A 74 16.43 0.79 -4.25
N ARG A 75 17.64 1.31 -4.50
CA ARG A 75 18.12 2.54 -3.85
C ARG A 75 17.28 3.75 -4.20
N ALA A 76 16.83 3.88 -5.45
CA ALA A 76 15.95 4.95 -5.87
C ALA A 76 14.57 4.86 -5.20
N ALA A 77 13.98 3.66 -5.12
CA ALA A 77 12.74 3.42 -4.39
C ALA A 77 12.88 3.79 -2.91
N GLU A 78 13.95 3.35 -2.24
CA GLU A 78 14.22 3.69 -0.84
C GLU A 78 14.39 5.20 -0.62
N ALA A 79 15.12 5.89 -1.50
CA ALA A 79 15.32 7.34 -1.40
C ALA A 79 14.03 8.15 -1.59
N LEU A 80 13.10 7.63 -2.40
CA LEU A 80 11.75 8.19 -2.59
C LEU A 80 10.74 7.62 -1.58
N GLU A 81 11.20 6.78 -0.66
CA GLU A 81 10.41 6.01 0.28
C GLU A 81 9.28 5.20 -0.39
N VAL A 82 9.42 4.79 -1.65
CA VAL A 82 8.45 3.93 -2.33
C VAL A 82 8.57 2.51 -1.76
N PRO A 83 7.49 1.92 -1.20
CA PRO A 83 7.49 0.54 -0.74
C PRO A 83 7.79 -0.43 -1.88
N LEU A 84 8.64 -1.42 -1.61
CA LEU A 84 8.98 -2.47 -2.55
C LEU A 84 8.38 -3.79 -2.10
N LEU A 85 7.51 -4.37 -2.94
CA LEU A 85 6.91 -5.69 -2.73
C LEU A 85 7.46 -6.69 -3.75
N LEU A 86 8.00 -7.79 -3.26
CA LEU A 86 8.63 -8.82 -4.09
C LEU A 86 7.70 -10.02 -4.22
N PHE A 87 7.57 -10.52 -5.45
CA PHE A 87 6.86 -11.76 -5.72
C PHE A 87 7.70 -12.71 -6.58
N SER A 88 7.32 -13.97 -6.62
CA SER A 88 7.94 -14.98 -7.46
C SER A 88 6.89 -15.96 -7.95
N CYS A 89 6.90 -16.26 -9.25
CA CYS A 89 6.11 -17.35 -9.84
C CYS A 89 6.83 -18.71 -9.81
N SER A 90 8.04 -18.77 -9.25
CA SER A 90 8.83 -19.99 -9.08
C SER A 90 9.05 -20.27 -7.59
N PRO A 91 9.18 -21.55 -7.18
CA PRO A 91 9.60 -21.89 -5.84
C PRO A 91 11.09 -21.53 -5.67
N LEU A 92 11.34 -20.26 -5.38
CA LEU A 92 12.60 -19.82 -4.77
C LEU A 92 12.51 -20.15 -3.27
N ASP A 93 13.65 -20.35 -2.61
CA ASP A 93 13.69 -20.52 -1.16
C ASP A 93 12.90 -19.38 -0.51
N GLU A 94 11.92 -19.75 0.32
CA GLU A 94 10.96 -18.85 0.93
C GLU A 94 11.68 -17.83 1.83
N GLY A 95 12.03 -16.69 1.24
CA GLY A 95 12.56 -15.54 1.97
C GLY A 95 11.44 -14.82 2.71
N GLU A 96 11.74 -14.29 3.89
CA GLU A 96 10.80 -13.48 4.67
C GLU A 96 10.32 -12.29 3.83
N GLY A 97 9.00 -12.18 3.63
CA GLY A 97 8.37 -11.12 2.83
C GLY A 97 8.21 -11.37 1.33
N LEU A 98 8.62 -12.54 0.81
CA LEU A 98 8.39 -12.93 -0.59
C LEU A 98 7.00 -13.53 -0.80
N LEU A 99 6.23 -12.99 -1.75
CA LEU A 99 4.96 -13.60 -2.18
C LEU A 99 5.20 -14.66 -3.27
N VAL A 100 4.70 -15.88 -3.07
CA VAL A 100 4.85 -16.96 -4.06
C VAL A 100 3.52 -17.18 -4.79
N LEU A 101 3.52 -16.97 -6.11
CA LEU A 101 2.35 -17.12 -6.97
C LEU A 101 2.36 -18.48 -7.66
N ARG A 102 1.48 -19.39 -7.24
CA ARG A 102 1.35 -20.76 -7.80
C ARG A 102 0.00 -21.00 -8.46
N SER A 103 -0.98 -20.17 -8.15
CA SER A 103 -2.37 -20.31 -8.56
C SER A 103 -3.03 -18.94 -8.71
N PRO A 104 -4.15 -18.83 -9.45
CA PRO A 104 -4.94 -17.60 -9.54
C PRO A 104 -5.32 -17.01 -8.17
N ALA A 105 -5.55 -17.85 -7.15
CA ALA A 105 -5.88 -17.39 -5.80
C ALA A 105 -4.72 -16.62 -5.14
N ASP A 106 -3.47 -16.93 -5.49
CA ASP A 106 -2.30 -16.25 -4.91
C ASP A 106 -2.17 -14.81 -5.41
N PHE A 107 -2.72 -14.49 -6.58
CA PHE A 107 -2.75 -13.12 -7.11
C PHE A 107 -3.67 -12.21 -6.30
N ALA A 108 -4.76 -12.74 -5.73
CA ALA A 108 -5.61 -11.99 -4.81
C ALA A 108 -4.85 -11.58 -3.54
N THR A 109 -3.92 -12.42 -3.08
CA THR A 109 -3.02 -12.12 -1.96
C THR A 109 -2.10 -10.93 -2.27
N ILE A 110 -1.71 -10.71 -3.52
CA ILE A 110 -0.95 -9.51 -3.91
C ILE A 110 -1.77 -8.26 -3.66
N VAL A 111 -3.02 -8.23 -4.11
CA VAL A 111 -3.88 -7.04 -3.92
C VAL A 111 -4.00 -6.72 -2.43
N GLN A 112 -4.29 -7.73 -1.59
CA GLN A 112 -4.35 -7.55 -0.15
C GLN A 112 -3.03 -7.00 0.42
N ARG A 113 -1.89 -7.52 -0.03
CA ARG A 113 -0.58 -7.08 0.47
C ARG A 113 -0.25 -5.65 0.01
N VAL A 114 -0.63 -5.27 -1.21
CA VAL A 114 -0.50 -3.90 -1.72
C VAL A 114 -1.34 -2.94 -0.88
N GLU A 115 -2.58 -3.30 -0.58
CA GLU A 115 -3.45 -2.51 0.32
C GLU A 115 -2.82 -2.33 1.70
N GLU A 116 -2.29 -3.40 2.29
CA GLU A 116 -1.64 -3.36 3.61
C GLU A 116 -0.42 -2.43 3.64
N GLU A 117 0.47 -2.52 2.64
CA GLU A 117 1.67 -1.68 2.57
C GLU A 117 1.31 -0.22 2.27
N TRP A 118 0.33 0.02 1.41
CA TRP A 118 -0.17 1.36 1.14
C TRP A 118 -0.77 2.01 2.39
N HIS A 119 -1.63 1.29 3.12
CA HIS A 119 -2.23 1.79 4.36
C HIS A 119 -1.23 1.97 5.50
N ARG A 120 -0.14 1.19 5.54
CA ARG A 120 0.95 1.37 6.50
C ARG A 120 1.71 2.69 6.27
N LYS A 121 1.82 3.12 5.02
CA LYS A 121 2.44 4.39 4.61
C LYS A 121 1.56 5.60 4.86
N GLN A 122 0.24 5.44 4.76
CA GLN A 122 -0.68 6.52 5.11
C GLN A 122 -0.61 6.79 6.62
N PRO A 123 -0.55 8.07 7.05
CA PRO A 123 -0.62 8.39 8.47
C PRO A 123 -1.89 7.72 9.06
N PRO A 124 -1.78 7.04 10.21
CA PRO A 124 -2.93 6.42 10.83
C PRO A 124 -3.97 7.50 11.14
N LEU A 125 -5.26 7.15 11.04
CA LEU A 125 -6.36 8.12 11.19
C LEU A 125 -6.21 9.04 12.41
N GLY A 126 -5.74 8.49 13.54
CA GLY A 126 -5.46 9.28 14.74
C GLY A 126 -4.41 10.38 14.52
N MET A 127 -3.33 10.10 13.79
CA MET A 127 -2.30 11.12 13.49
C MET A 127 -2.81 12.16 12.50
N THR A 128 -3.57 11.76 11.49
CA THR A 128 -4.22 12.71 10.59
C THR A 128 -5.17 13.66 11.34
N LEU A 129 -5.96 13.13 12.28
CA LEU A 129 -6.82 13.94 13.14
C LEU A 129 -6.03 14.87 14.07
N VAL A 130 -4.82 14.48 14.47
CA VAL A 130 -3.90 15.34 15.22
C VAL A 130 -3.36 16.49 14.37
N GLU A 131 -2.94 16.19 13.14
CA GLU A 131 -2.45 17.19 12.19
C GLU A 131 -3.55 18.19 11.80
N MET A 132 -4.80 17.71 11.69
CA MET A 132 -5.97 18.54 11.47
C MET A 132 -6.40 19.36 12.71
N GLY A 133 -5.76 19.16 13.87
CA GLY A 133 -6.08 19.83 15.12
C GLY A 133 -7.39 19.38 15.77
N VAL A 134 -7.95 18.25 15.32
CA VAL A 134 -9.20 17.67 15.85
C VAL A 134 -8.92 16.90 17.14
N LEU A 135 -7.76 16.26 17.23
CA LEU A 135 -7.31 15.52 18.40
C LEU A 135 -5.92 15.97 18.83
N SER A 136 -5.58 15.73 20.09
CA SER A 136 -4.22 15.70 20.60
C SER A 136 -3.65 14.29 20.57
N ARG A 137 -2.33 14.16 20.67
CA ARG A 137 -1.66 12.85 20.71
C ARG A 137 -2.12 12.01 21.92
N GLU A 138 -2.35 12.65 23.06
CA GLU A 138 -2.82 11.99 24.29
C GLU A 138 -4.25 11.44 24.13
N GLU A 139 -5.13 12.18 23.44
CA GLU A 139 -6.49 11.71 23.14
C GLU A 139 -6.47 10.50 22.21
N VAL A 140 -5.60 10.50 21.19
CA VAL A 140 -5.43 9.33 20.29
C VAL A 140 -4.99 8.10 21.07
N GLU A 141 -4.00 8.23 21.95
CA GLU A 141 -3.52 7.11 22.78
C GLU A 141 -4.62 6.56 23.69
N THR A 142 -5.38 7.46 24.32
CA THR A 142 -6.53 7.12 25.18
C THR A 142 -7.59 6.35 24.39
N LEU A 143 -7.96 6.82 23.20
CA LEU A 143 -8.95 6.18 22.33
C LEU A 143 -8.48 4.81 21.83
N LEU A 144 -7.20 4.66 21.49
CA LEU A 144 -6.62 3.38 21.11
C LEU A 144 -6.58 2.39 22.29
N SER A 145 -6.43 2.87 23.53
CA SER A 145 -6.55 2.04 24.73
C SER A 145 -7.97 1.53 24.91
N ILE A 146 -8.96 2.43 24.84
CA ILE A 146 -10.39 2.10 24.92
C ILE A 146 -10.77 1.09 23.82
N GLN A 147 -10.32 1.32 22.59
CA GLN A 147 -10.58 0.42 21.47
C GLN A 147 -10.06 -1.00 21.75
N ARG A 148 -8.85 -1.11 22.30
CA ARG A 148 -8.24 -2.40 22.68
C ARG A 148 -9.04 -3.08 23.79
N GLU A 149 -9.42 -2.36 24.84
CA GLU A 149 -10.23 -2.92 25.93
C GLU A 149 -11.59 -3.42 25.45
N LEU A 150 -12.26 -2.65 24.60
CA LEU A 150 -13.55 -3.04 24.00
C LEU A 150 -13.41 -4.30 23.13
N ALA A 151 -12.32 -4.40 22.36
CA ALA A 151 -12.05 -5.59 21.56
C ALA A 151 -11.87 -6.85 22.42
N HIS A 152 -11.26 -6.74 23.62
CA HIS A 152 -11.09 -7.87 24.55
C HIS A 152 -12.41 -8.40 25.10
N ILE A 153 -13.45 -7.55 25.20
CA ILE A 153 -14.80 -7.96 25.61
C ILE A 153 -15.71 -8.29 24.41
N GLY A 154 -15.13 -8.48 23.22
CA GLY A 154 -15.84 -8.89 22.00
C GLY A 154 -16.52 -7.75 21.25
N ARG A 155 -16.31 -6.49 21.63
CA ARG A 155 -16.87 -5.31 20.93
C ARG A 155 -15.81 -4.64 20.09
N ARG A 156 -15.87 -4.83 18.77
CA ARG A 156 -14.95 -4.18 17.84
C ARG A 156 -15.58 -2.89 17.31
N TYR A 157 -14.93 -1.77 17.57
CA TYR A 157 -15.24 -0.48 16.97
C TYR A 157 -14.01 0.02 16.22
N SER A 158 -14.21 0.64 15.06
CA SER A 158 -13.14 1.41 14.42
C SER A 158 -12.82 2.67 15.25
N LEU A 159 -11.67 3.30 15.00
CA LEU A 159 -11.33 4.56 15.68
C LEU A 159 -12.34 5.65 15.29
N GLY A 160 -12.75 5.71 14.01
CA GLY A 160 -13.79 6.62 13.53
C GLY A 160 -15.15 6.40 14.22
N ASP A 161 -15.56 5.13 14.37
CA ASP A 161 -16.78 4.77 15.11
C ASP A 161 -16.77 5.24 16.57
N LEU A 162 -15.61 5.13 17.23
CA LEU A 162 -15.45 5.56 18.62
C LEU A 162 -15.54 7.08 18.74
N LEU A 163 -14.90 7.81 17.82
CA LEU A 163 -14.91 9.27 17.80
C LEU A 163 -16.33 9.84 17.70
N VAL A 164 -17.14 9.28 16.79
CA VAL A 164 -18.54 9.69 16.62
C VAL A 164 -19.39 9.31 17.83
N ARG A 165 -19.23 8.09 18.35
CA ARG A 165 -20.02 7.60 19.49
C ARG A 165 -19.72 8.34 20.80
N LEU A 166 -18.49 8.80 20.97
CA LEU A 166 -18.05 9.56 22.14
C LEU A 166 -18.26 11.07 21.97
N ASP A 167 -18.86 11.50 20.86
CA ASP A 167 -19.11 12.91 20.52
C ASP A 167 -17.83 13.77 20.50
N ILE A 168 -16.70 13.13 20.15
CA ILE A 168 -15.38 13.78 20.05
C ILE A 168 -15.20 14.42 18.67
N ALA A 169 -15.73 13.77 17.63
CA ALA A 169 -15.73 14.30 16.28
C ALA A 169 -17.05 13.93 15.58
N ASP A 170 -17.56 14.85 14.76
CA ASP A 170 -18.71 14.57 13.91
C ASP A 170 -18.33 13.63 12.73
N PRO A 171 -19.31 12.94 12.11
CA PRO A 171 -19.07 12.05 10.99
C PRO A 171 -18.37 12.73 9.79
N GLU A 172 -18.69 13.99 9.51
CA GLU A 172 -18.10 14.75 8.40
C GLU A 172 -16.61 15.00 8.61
N THR A 173 -16.19 15.21 9.86
CA THR A 173 -14.80 15.42 10.26
C THR A 173 -14.01 14.13 10.16
N VAL A 174 -14.58 13.00 10.56
CA VAL A 174 -13.98 11.69 10.36
C VAL A 174 -13.85 11.37 8.87
N GLU A 175 -14.88 11.67 8.07
CA GLU A 175 -14.86 11.45 6.63
C GLU A 175 -13.80 12.31 5.93
N ARG A 176 -13.70 13.60 6.29
CA ARG A 176 -12.62 14.49 5.80
C ARG A 176 -11.24 13.96 6.17
N ALA A 177 -11.05 13.50 7.40
CA ALA A 177 -9.78 12.91 7.83
C ALA A 177 -9.46 11.60 7.12
N LEU A 178 -10.47 10.84 6.68
CA LEU A 178 -10.28 9.65 5.85
C LEU A 178 -9.94 10.03 4.39
N GLN A 179 -10.54 11.09 3.87
CA GLN A 179 -10.24 11.61 2.53
C GLN A 179 -8.85 12.22 2.45
N SER A 180 -8.39 12.90 3.49
CA SER A 180 -7.02 13.45 3.54
C SER A 180 -5.93 12.39 3.69
N ARG A 181 -6.31 11.11 3.88
CA ARG A 181 -5.39 9.98 3.88
C ARG A 181 -5.19 9.39 2.49
N GLN A 182 -6.03 9.72 1.50
CA GLN A 182 -6.00 9.12 0.15
C GLN A 182 -4.93 9.71 -0.74
#